data_AF-A0A8T4K9E4-F1
#
_entry.id   AF-A0A8T4K9E4-F1
#
_cell.length_a   1.000
_cell.length_b   1.000
_cell.length_c   1.000
_cell.angle_alpha   90.00
_cell.angle_beta   90.00
_cell.angle_gamma   90.00
#
_symmetry.space_group_name_H-M   'P 1'
#
loop_
_entity.id
_entity.type
_entity.pdbx_description
1 polymer ?
#
loop_
_entity_poly.entity_id
_entity_poly.type
_entity_poly.pdbx_seq_one_letter_code
_entity_poly.pdbx_strand_id
1 'polypeptide(L)'
;MAEGALPKGFERPSDSGSQGGSSSSAPKKRGADKMGISIAIGITAVALIIGIGFTGVIPMGDDMPSIMQPAPSAPSAPVVQQAPPSPPSAYVPMKTTPSYAPSSNDLIDQLDWSISTGDVHGMYLDKSNSALIIKTSTTDDGELFVGLNADYIGSDDGTFFILVDNQEHEDYEQAGMDLYIDLPAGAEKVEIIGSYVIL
;
A
#
# COMPACT_ATOMS: atom_id res chain seq x y z
N MET A 1 26.38 -54.70 -37.88
CA MET A 1 26.70 -53.58 -36.96
C MET A 1 26.27 -54.05 -35.57
N ALA A 2 27.11 -54.77 -34.84
CA ALA A 2 28.34 -54.30 -34.16
C ALA A 2 27.96 -53.32 -33.04
N GLU A 3 27.85 -53.82 -31.80
CA GLU A 3 28.85 -53.65 -30.72
C GLU A 3 28.57 -52.35 -29.91
N GLY A 4 28.84 -52.27 -28.60
CA GLY A 4 29.35 -53.26 -27.64
C GLY A 4 29.24 -52.67 -26.22
N ALA A 5 29.22 -53.51 -25.19
CA ALA A 5 29.04 -53.04 -23.81
C ALA A 5 30.26 -52.28 -23.28
N LEU A 6 30.04 -51.17 -22.56
CA LEU A 6 31.09 -50.45 -21.83
C LEU A 6 31.45 -51.20 -20.52
N PRO A 7 32.72 -51.60 -20.32
CA PRO A 7 33.13 -52.26 -19.08
C PRO A 7 33.30 -51.27 -17.92
N LYS A 8 32.91 -51.67 -16.70
CA LYS A 8 33.18 -50.93 -15.47
C LYS A 8 34.60 -51.22 -14.98
N GLY A 9 35.38 -50.18 -14.67
CA GLY A 9 36.62 -50.31 -13.89
C GLY A 9 37.86 -49.63 -14.49
N PHE A 10 37.80 -48.33 -14.75
CA PHE A 10 38.99 -47.55 -15.11
C PHE A 10 39.24 -46.42 -14.09
N GLU A 11 40.38 -46.50 -13.39
CA GLU A 11 40.92 -45.45 -12.51
C GLU A 11 42.39 -45.19 -12.88
N ARG A 12 42.69 -43.89 -13.01
CA ARG A 12 43.94 -43.09 -13.09
C ARG A 12 45.31 -43.74 -12.77
N PRO A 13 46.41 -43.18 -13.34
CA PRO A 13 47.20 -42.14 -12.62
C PRO A 13 47.66 -40.95 -13.52
N SER A 14 47.68 -39.70 -13.00
CA SER A 14 48.86 -38.87 -12.60
C SER A 14 49.69 -38.33 -13.79
N ASP A 15 50.42 -37.21 -13.80
CA ASP A 15 50.97 -36.25 -12.80
C ASP A 15 51.21 -34.88 -13.52
N SER A 16 51.59 -33.72 -12.95
CA SER A 16 51.87 -33.21 -11.58
C SER A 16 51.82 -31.66 -11.60
N GLY A 17 52.07 -30.95 -10.48
CA GLY A 17 52.28 -29.49 -10.45
C GLY A 17 52.18 -28.86 -9.05
N SER A 18 53.31 -28.73 -8.33
CA SER A 18 53.34 -28.39 -6.89
C SER A 18 54.09 -27.10 -6.54
N GLN A 19 53.52 -26.32 -5.61
CA GLN A 19 54.17 -25.39 -4.65
C GLN A 19 53.05 -24.77 -3.77
N GLY A 20 53.18 -24.54 -2.45
CA GLY A 20 54.25 -24.88 -1.51
C GLY A 20 54.30 -23.88 -0.33
N GLY A 21 53.98 -24.32 0.91
CA GLY A 21 54.06 -23.51 2.15
C GLY A 21 52.77 -22.71 2.47
N SER A 22 51.99 -22.94 3.53
CA SER A 22 52.25 -23.25 4.97
C SER A 22 52.81 -22.09 5.81
N SER A 23 51.93 -21.40 6.53
CA SER A 23 52.20 -20.98 7.91
C SER A 23 50.89 -20.95 8.70
N SER A 24 50.97 -21.23 10.01
CA SER A 24 49.84 -21.54 10.87
C SER A 24 49.66 -20.52 11.99
N SER A 25 48.42 -20.29 12.42
CA SER A 25 48.10 -20.18 13.86
C SER A 25 46.60 -20.35 14.09
N ALA A 26 46.26 -21.16 15.09
CA ALA A 26 44.89 -21.39 15.55
C ALA A 26 44.66 -20.63 16.89
N PRO A 27 43.58 -20.90 17.66
CA PRO A 27 42.48 -19.95 17.78
C PRO A 27 42.42 -19.26 19.15
N LYS A 28 41.66 -18.16 19.26
CA LYS A 28 41.28 -17.57 20.56
C LYS A 28 39.78 -17.37 20.69
N LYS A 29 39.21 -17.99 21.73
CA LYS A 29 37.83 -17.77 22.19
C LYS A 29 37.68 -16.39 22.84
N ARG A 30 36.66 -15.67 22.41
CA ARG A 30 35.84 -14.66 23.10
C ARG A 30 34.56 -14.64 22.26
N GLY A 31 33.35 -14.67 22.79
CA GLY A 31 32.79 -14.13 24.01
C GLY A 31 31.39 -13.69 23.56
N ALA A 32 30.33 -14.09 24.27
CA ALA A 32 28.98 -13.94 23.75
C ALA A 32 28.46 -12.51 24.00
N ASP A 33 28.56 -11.65 22.99
CA ASP A 33 28.00 -10.29 23.04
C ASP A 33 26.77 -10.19 22.15
N LYS A 34 25.61 -10.00 22.79
CA LYS A 34 24.31 -9.88 22.13
C LYS A 34 24.22 -8.52 21.44
N MET A 35 24.36 -8.50 20.12
CA MET A 35 24.14 -7.28 19.32
C MET A 35 22.65 -6.90 19.36
N GLY A 36 22.32 -5.96 20.24
CA GLY A 36 20.96 -5.44 20.39
C GLY A 36 20.57 -4.51 19.25
N ILE A 37 19.29 -4.56 18.88
CA ILE A 37 18.68 -3.65 17.90
C ILE A 37 18.56 -2.26 18.54
N SER A 38 19.37 -1.30 18.08
CA SER A 38 19.29 0.09 18.50
C SER A 38 18.33 0.88 17.59
N ILE A 39 17.04 0.87 17.91
CA ILE A 39 16.08 1.79 17.26
C ILE A 39 16.20 3.16 17.94
N ALA A 40 16.73 4.14 17.21
CA ALA A 40 16.73 5.53 17.64
C ALA A 40 15.43 6.22 17.17
N ILE A 41 14.46 6.39 18.08
CA ILE A 41 13.22 7.13 17.78
C ILE A 41 13.50 8.63 17.97
N GLY A 42 13.65 9.36 16.86
CA GLY A 42 13.72 10.82 16.87
C GLY A 42 12.32 11.43 17.03
N ILE A 43 11.98 11.89 18.24
CA ILE A 43 10.73 12.63 18.48
C ILE A 43 10.97 14.11 18.16
N THR A 44 10.50 14.57 17.00
CA THR A 44 10.48 16.00 16.64
C THR A 44 9.39 16.71 17.44
N ALA A 45 9.77 17.56 18.39
CA ALA A 45 8.83 18.36 19.17
C ALA A 45 8.29 19.53 18.33
N VAL A 46 6.99 19.49 17.99
CA VAL A 46 6.27 20.62 17.39
C VAL A 46 5.79 21.56 18.49
N ALA A 47 6.33 22.77 18.53
CA ALA A 47 5.91 23.80 19.49
C ALA A 47 4.61 24.49 19.02
N LEU A 48 3.47 24.12 19.60
CA LEU A 48 2.21 24.85 19.42
C LEU A 48 2.21 26.12 20.28
N ILE A 49 2.28 27.28 19.64
CA ILE A 49 2.19 28.58 20.30
C ILE A 49 0.73 28.86 20.66
N ILE A 50 0.37 28.69 21.93
CA ILE A 50 -0.90 29.15 22.49
C ILE A 50 -0.74 30.64 22.85
N GLY A 51 -1.66 31.47 22.35
CA GLY A 51 -1.55 32.93 22.42
C GLY A 51 -1.79 33.53 23.80
N ILE A 52 -1.34 34.78 23.97
CA ILE A 52 -1.66 35.64 25.11
C ILE A 52 -2.47 36.83 24.58
N GLY A 53 -3.75 36.89 24.91
CA GLY A 53 -4.52 38.12 24.84
C GLY A 53 -4.40 38.87 26.16
N PHE A 54 -4.17 40.18 26.11
CA PHE A 54 -4.37 41.08 27.25
C PHE A 54 -4.93 42.43 26.77
N THR A 55 -5.75 43.05 27.61
CA THR A 55 -6.62 44.18 27.25
C THR A 55 -6.41 45.38 28.17
N GLY A 56 -6.49 46.60 27.63
CA GLY A 56 -6.81 47.83 28.38
C GLY A 56 -5.68 48.82 28.72
N VAL A 57 -5.69 49.98 28.03
CA VAL A 57 -5.59 51.42 28.48
C VAL A 57 -4.53 51.85 29.54
N ILE A 58 -3.96 53.09 29.62
CA ILE A 58 -4.31 54.46 29.15
C ILE A 58 -3.01 55.29 28.75
N PRO A 59 -2.89 56.66 28.71
CA PRO A 59 -2.37 57.35 27.51
C PRO A 59 -1.20 58.37 27.68
N MET A 60 -0.64 58.86 26.57
CA MET A 60 -0.14 60.23 26.28
C MET A 60 -0.15 60.39 24.74
N GLY A 61 -0.41 61.52 24.08
CA GLY A 61 -0.65 62.90 24.49
C GLY A 61 -0.20 63.82 23.33
N ASP A 62 -1.02 64.83 22.99
CA ASP A 62 -0.72 66.04 22.20
C ASP A 62 -0.84 66.03 20.64
N ASP A 63 -1.79 66.86 20.17
CA ASP A 63 -1.84 67.70 18.94
C ASP A 63 -1.68 67.06 17.53
N MET A 64 -2.53 67.29 16.50
CA MET A 64 -3.34 68.47 16.11
C MET A 64 -4.63 68.09 15.32
N PRO A 65 -5.61 69.00 15.11
CA PRO A 65 -6.92 68.67 14.51
C PRO A 65 -7.06 68.98 13.01
N SER A 66 -7.89 68.21 12.29
CA SER A 66 -8.60 68.70 11.09
C SER A 66 -9.89 67.91 10.79
N ILE A 67 -10.99 68.57 11.12
CA ILE A 67 -12.38 68.28 10.74
C ILE A 67 -12.55 68.00 9.23
N MET A 68 -13.06 66.80 8.90
CA MET A 68 -13.88 66.58 7.70
C MET A 68 -15.16 65.83 8.08
N GLN A 69 -16.26 66.26 7.47
CA GLN A 69 -17.65 65.89 7.80
C GLN A 69 -18.05 64.58 7.07
N PRO A 70 -18.91 63.71 7.64
CA PRO A 70 -19.14 62.37 7.09
C PRO A 70 -19.98 62.39 5.80
N ALA A 71 -19.58 61.55 4.84
CA ALA A 71 -20.44 61.11 3.75
C ALA A 71 -21.41 60.02 4.25
N PRO A 72 -22.64 59.92 3.71
CA PRO A 72 -23.64 58.99 4.24
C PRO A 72 -23.29 57.53 3.95
N SER A 73 -23.52 56.66 4.93
CA SER A 73 -23.25 55.23 4.85
C SER A 73 -24.08 54.53 3.78
N ALA A 74 -23.42 53.86 2.84
CA ALA A 74 -24.02 52.69 2.20
C ALA A 74 -24.06 51.54 3.24
N PRO A 75 -25.17 50.80 3.38
CA PRO A 75 -25.22 49.67 4.29
C PRO A 75 -24.32 48.54 3.78
N SER A 76 -23.24 48.25 4.51
CA SER A 76 -22.46 47.04 4.29
C SER A 76 -23.36 45.82 4.53
N ALA A 77 -23.39 44.90 3.55
CA ALA A 77 -24.08 43.63 3.69
C ALA A 77 -23.54 42.85 4.92
N PRO A 78 -24.37 42.03 5.60
CA PRO A 78 -23.90 41.24 6.72
C PRO A 78 -22.78 40.30 6.27
N VAL A 79 -21.68 40.29 7.04
CA VAL A 79 -20.60 39.32 6.85
C VAL A 79 -21.16 37.92 7.06
N VAL A 80 -21.21 37.14 5.99
CA VAL A 80 -21.54 35.71 6.07
C VAL A 80 -20.37 35.04 6.78
N GLN A 81 -20.59 34.56 8.00
CA GLN A 81 -19.60 33.75 8.69
C GLN A 81 -19.42 32.45 7.91
N GLN A 82 -18.20 32.22 7.42
CA GLN A 82 -17.83 30.99 6.75
C GLN A 82 -17.83 29.86 7.80
N ALA A 83 -18.69 28.86 7.60
CA ALA A 83 -18.74 27.70 8.48
C ALA A 83 -17.37 26.98 8.46
N PRO A 84 -16.95 26.33 9.57
CA PRO A 84 -15.73 25.52 9.58
C PRO A 84 -15.77 24.46 8.48
N PRO A 85 -14.63 24.12 7.86
CA PRO A 85 -14.57 22.99 6.94
C PRO A 85 -14.99 21.72 7.68
N SER A 86 -15.89 20.95 7.05
CA SER A 86 -16.30 19.65 7.56
C SER A 86 -15.08 18.73 7.76
N PRO A 87 -15.08 17.85 8.78
CA PRO A 87 -14.08 16.79 8.86
C PRO A 87 -14.15 15.90 7.60
N PRO A 88 -13.04 15.24 7.20
CA PRO A 88 -13.07 14.27 6.11
C PRO A 88 -14.13 13.20 6.41
N SER A 89 -14.81 12.74 5.35
CA SER A 89 -15.84 11.71 5.48
C SER A 89 -15.23 10.44 6.10
N ALA A 90 -15.79 10.00 7.22
CA ALA A 90 -15.47 8.68 7.75
C ALA A 90 -15.78 7.63 6.68
N TYR A 91 -14.83 6.74 6.43
CA TYR A 91 -14.94 5.67 5.45
C TYR A 91 -16.18 4.82 5.78
N VAL A 92 -17.23 4.97 4.97
CA VAL A 92 -18.42 4.13 5.03
C VAL A 92 -18.23 3.02 4.02
N PRO A 93 -17.93 1.77 4.43
CA PRO A 93 -17.84 0.67 3.48
C PRO A 93 -19.23 0.44 2.88
N MET A 94 -19.41 0.85 1.63
CA MET A 94 -20.59 0.47 0.86
C MET A 94 -20.49 -1.03 0.58
N LYS A 95 -21.17 -1.85 1.39
CA LYS A 95 -21.50 -3.22 0.98
C LYS A 95 -22.61 -3.17 -0.07
N THR A 96 -22.24 -2.88 -1.31
CA THR A 96 -23.11 -3.09 -2.47
C THR A 96 -23.44 -4.58 -2.52
N THR A 97 -24.69 -4.96 -2.25
CA THR A 97 -25.11 -6.36 -2.23
C THR A 97 -25.39 -6.82 -3.67
N PRO A 98 -24.58 -7.70 -4.28
CA PRO A 98 -24.81 -8.13 -5.65
C PRO A 98 -26.01 -9.08 -5.69
N SER A 99 -26.97 -8.82 -6.59
CA SER A 99 -28.14 -9.70 -6.76
C SER A 99 -27.87 -10.78 -7.83
N TYR A 100 -26.81 -11.57 -7.65
CA TYR A 100 -26.48 -12.70 -8.52
C TYR A 100 -26.47 -14.02 -7.74
N ALA A 101 -26.89 -15.10 -8.40
CA ALA A 101 -26.79 -16.44 -7.81
C ALA A 101 -25.34 -16.93 -7.96
N PRO A 102 -24.64 -17.31 -6.88
CA PRO A 102 -23.21 -17.62 -6.96
C PRO A 102 -22.96 -18.87 -7.82
N SER A 103 -22.22 -18.68 -8.91
CA SER A 103 -21.49 -19.79 -9.54
C SER A 103 -20.33 -20.21 -8.65
N SER A 104 -19.92 -21.49 -8.70
CA SER A 104 -18.87 -22.03 -7.81
C SER A 104 -17.50 -21.35 -7.88
N ASN A 105 -17.27 -20.52 -8.90
CA ASN A 105 -16.05 -19.73 -9.10
C ASN A 105 -16.25 -18.21 -8.90
N ASP A 106 -17.43 -17.76 -8.45
CA ASP A 106 -17.71 -16.35 -8.11
C ASP A 106 -17.53 -16.16 -6.60
N LEU A 107 -16.67 -15.21 -6.23
CA LEU A 107 -16.21 -14.96 -4.87
C LEU A 107 -16.67 -13.61 -4.31
N ILE A 108 -17.51 -12.86 -5.02
CA ILE A 108 -17.90 -11.49 -4.61
C ILE A 108 -18.59 -11.42 -3.24
N ASP A 109 -19.28 -12.49 -2.83
CA ASP A 109 -19.91 -12.64 -1.50
C ASP A 109 -19.05 -13.47 -0.51
N GLN A 110 -17.88 -13.95 -0.92
CA GLN A 110 -17.01 -14.87 -0.14
C GLN A 110 -15.72 -14.21 0.37
N LEU A 111 -15.26 -13.15 -0.29
CA LEU A 111 -14.10 -12.35 0.14
C LEU A 111 -14.57 -11.05 0.80
N ASP A 112 -13.79 -10.53 1.75
CA ASP A 112 -13.98 -9.16 2.22
C ASP A 112 -13.28 -8.20 1.26
N TRP A 113 -14.02 -7.19 0.80
CA TRP A 113 -13.52 -6.17 -0.11
C TRP A 113 -14.25 -4.83 0.11
N SER A 114 -13.65 -3.74 -0.36
CA SER A 114 -14.32 -2.44 -0.47
C SER A 114 -13.63 -1.59 -1.54
N ILE A 115 -14.39 -0.74 -2.22
CA ILE A 115 -13.86 0.21 -3.20
C ILE A 115 -14.23 1.64 -2.78
N SER A 116 -13.30 2.59 -2.89
CA SER A 116 -13.54 3.98 -2.47
C SER A 116 -14.28 4.82 -3.52
N THR A 117 -14.05 4.54 -4.81
CA THR A 117 -14.70 5.18 -5.96
C THR A 117 -15.18 4.13 -6.96
N GLY A 118 -16.46 4.17 -7.35
CA GLY A 118 -17.03 3.25 -8.33
C GLY A 118 -17.75 2.04 -7.72
N ASP A 119 -17.84 0.95 -8.50
CA ASP A 119 -18.52 -0.29 -8.15
C ASP A 119 -17.69 -1.53 -8.52
N VAL A 120 -17.96 -2.66 -7.86
CA VAL A 120 -17.47 -4.00 -8.24
C VAL A 120 -18.66 -4.85 -8.71
N HIS A 121 -18.54 -5.42 -9.91
CA HIS A 121 -19.63 -6.14 -10.60
C HIS A 121 -19.51 -7.68 -10.52
N GLY A 122 -18.35 -8.20 -10.12
CA GLY A 122 -18.11 -9.64 -9.97
C GLY A 122 -16.64 -9.97 -9.70
N MET A 123 -16.38 -11.10 -9.05
CA MET A 123 -15.03 -11.57 -8.72
C MET A 123 -14.89 -13.05 -9.07
N TYR A 124 -14.13 -13.39 -10.12
CA TYR A 124 -14.10 -14.74 -10.69
C TYR A 124 -12.71 -15.36 -10.64
N LEU A 125 -12.61 -16.60 -10.15
CA LEU A 125 -11.38 -17.37 -10.27
C LEU A 125 -11.16 -17.87 -11.71
N ASP A 126 -9.98 -17.59 -12.26
CA ASP A 126 -9.45 -18.20 -13.48
C ASP A 126 -8.37 -19.24 -13.14
N LYS A 127 -8.72 -20.51 -13.34
CA LYS A 127 -7.86 -21.67 -13.09
C LYS A 127 -6.78 -21.89 -14.15
N SER A 128 -6.91 -21.32 -15.34
CA SER A 128 -5.86 -21.39 -16.37
C SER A 128 -4.71 -20.43 -16.05
N ASN A 129 -5.01 -19.30 -15.39
CA ASN A 129 -4.06 -18.23 -15.12
C ASN A 129 -3.60 -18.15 -13.65
N SER A 130 -4.12 -19.01 -12.76
CA SER A 130 -3.94 -18.88 -11.29
C SER A 130 -4.33 -17.48 -10.77
N ALA A 131 -5.45 -16.95 -11.26
CA ALA A 131 -5.82 -15.55 -11.07
C ALA A 131 -7.22 -15.35 -10.47
N LEU A 132 -7.42 -14.22 -9.79
CA LEU A 132 -8.72 -13.66 -9.44
C LEU A 132 -9.00 -12.44 -10.34
N ILE A 133 -10.06 -12.53 -11.15
CA ILE A 133 -10.50 -11.47 -12.06
C ILE A 133 -11.64 -10.70 -11.40
N ILE A 134 -11.40 -9.44 -11.05
CA ILE A 134 -12.36 -8.52 -10.46
C ILE A 134 -12.82 -7.55 -11.56
N LYS A 135 -14.14 -7.43 -11.75
CA LYS A 135 -14.72 -6.46 -12.68
C LYS A 135 -15.14 -5.21 -11.93
N THR A 136 -14.65 -4.06 -12.35
CA THR A 136 -14.87 -2.76 -11.70
C THR A 136 -15.57 -1.80 -12.65
N SER A 137 -16.00 -0.66 -12.13
CA SER A 137 -16.21 0.56 -12.93
C SER A 137 -15.95 1.79 -12.07
N THR A 138 -14.78 2.40 -12.20
CA THR A 138 -14.41 3.64 -11.48
C THR A 138 -14.77 4.88 -12.32
N THR A 139 -15.27 5.95 -11.67
CA THR A 139 -15.58 7.23 -12.35
C THR A 139 -14.43 8.24 -12.24
N ASP A 140 -13.70 8.16 -11.14
CA ASP A 140 -12.54 8.96 -10.78
C ASP A 140 -11.51 7.99 -10.17
N ASP A 141 -10.32 8.48 -9.83
CA ASP A 141 -9.31 7.67 -9.16
C ASP A 141 -9.83 7.17 -7.79
N GLY A 142 -9.42 5.97 -7.40
CA GLY A 142 -9.87 5.30 -6.18
C GLY A 142 -8.89 4.22 -5.71
N GLU A 143 -9.32 3.46 -4.71
CA GLU A 143 -8.57 2.36 -4.10
C GLU A 143 -9.53 1.17 -3.96
N LEU A 144 -9.07 -0.02 -4.32
CA LEU A 144 -9.74 -1.29 -4.09
C LEU A 144 -8.99 -2.08 -3.02
N PHE A 145 -9.64 -2.28 -1.88
CA PHE A 145 -9.23 -3.24 -0.86
C PHE A 145 -9.80 -4.63 -1.19
N VAL A 146 -8.97 -5.67 -1.10
CA VAL A 146 -9.36 -7.09 -1.17
C VAL A 146 -8.58 -7.90 -0.14
N GLY A 147 -9.29 -8.54 0.79
CA GLY A 147 -8.75 -9.58 1.67
C GLY A 147 -8.84 -10.95 0.99
N LEU A 148 -7.72 -11.47 0.50
CA LEU A 148 -7.66 -12.78 -0.15
C LEU A 148 -7.78 -13.93 0.86
N ASN A 149 -8.22 -15.10 0.38
CA ASN A 149 -8.26 -16.33 1.15
C ASN A 149 -7.47 -17.44 0.44
N ALA A 150 -6.50 -18.02 1.15
CA ALA A 150 -5.62 -19.10 0.69
C ALA A 150 -6.36 -20.40 0.30
N ASP A 151 -7.61 -20.58 0.77
CA ASP A 151 -8.51 -21.67 0.36
C ASP A 151 -9.09 -21.48 -1.06
N TYR A 152 -8.87 -20.31 -1.69
CA TYR A 152 -9.34 -19.96 -3.04
C TYR A 152 -8.20 -19.54 -3.98
N ILE A 153 -7.28 -18.70 -3.51
CA ILE A 153 -6.13 -18.19 -4.28
C ILE A 153 -4.94 -17.96 -3.36
N GLY A 154 -3.73 -18.25 -3.82
CA GLY A 154 -2.53 -18.01 -3.04
C GLY A 154 -1.25 -18.01 -3.87
N SER A 155 -0.13 -17.72 -3.22
CA SER A 155 1.19 -17.71 -3.83
C SER A 155 2.21 -18.40 -2.93
N ASP A 156 3.12 -19.17 -3.54
CA ASP A 156 4.10 -20.00 -2.83
C ASP A 156 5.18 -19.16 -2.10
N ASP A 157 5.47 -17.96 -2.61
CA ASP A 157 6.37 -16.98 -1.98
C ASP A 157 5.62 -15.86 -1.21
N GLY A 158 4.29 -15.90 -1.22
CA GLY A 158 3.42 -14.90 -0.61
C GLY A 158 3.27 -13.59 -1.39
N THR A 159 3.82 -13.46 -2.59
CA THR A 159 3.67 -12.26 -3.45
C THR A 159 2.58 -12.46 -4.49
N PHE A 160 1.91 -11.38 -4.90
CA PHE A 160 0.94 -11.39 -6.00
C PHE A 160 1.38 -10.42 -7.10
N PHE A 161 1.01 -10.74 -8.33
CA PHE A 161 1.22 -9.85 -9.47
C PHE A 161 -0.12 -9.24 -9.89
N ILE A 162 -0.17 -7.92 -9.99
CA ILE A 162 -1.41 -7.17 -10.22
C ILE A 162 -1.43 -6.60 -11.63
N LEU A 163 -2.52 -6.86 -12.36
CA LEU A 163 -2.83 -6.14 -13.59
C LEU A 163 -4.07 -5.28 -13.39
N VAL A 164 -4.02 -4.03 -13.86
CA VAL A 164 -5.20 -3.17 -14.04
C VAL A 164 -5.38 -2.94 -15.55
N ASP A 165 -6.55 -3.25 -16.08
CA ASP A 165 -6.89 -3.20 -17.50
C ASP A 165 -5.83 -3.84 -18.42
N ASN A 166 -5.37 -5.03 -18.04
CA ASN A 166 -4.32 -5.81 -18.73
C ASN A 166 -2.92 -5.17 -18.75
N GLN A 167 -2.67 -4.11 -17.98
CA GLN A 167 -1.35 -3.50 -17.80
C GLN A 167 -0.80 -3.81 -16.40
N GLU A 168 0.50 -4.03 -16.31
CA GLU A 168 1.21 -4.22 -15.03
C GLU A 168 1.03 -3.01 -14.13
N HIS A 169 0.71 -3.26 -12.87
CA HIS A 169 0.31 -2.23 -11.92
C HIS A 169 1.14 -2.34 -10.64
N GLU A 170 2.01 -1.36 -10.41
CA GLU A 170 2.94 -1.32 -9.28
C GLU A 170 2.39 -0.51 -8.08
N ASP A 171 1.32 0.29 -8.27
CA ASP A 171 0.76 1.18 -7.26
C ASP A 171 -0.22 0.44 -6.32
N TYR A 172 0.31 -0.49 -5.53
CA TYR A 172 -0.47 -1.21 -4.50
C TYR A 172 0.33 -1.45 -3.21
N GLU A 173 -0.38 -1.49 -2.08
CA GLU A 173 0.16 -1.97 -0.80
C GLU A 173 -0.31 -3.41 -0.50
N GLN A 174 0.58 -4.23 0.05
CA GLN A 174 0.28 -5.61 0.45
C GLN A 174 0.60 -5.85 1.93
N ALA A 175 -0.37 -6.38 2.67
CA ALA A 175 -0.25 -6.79 4.06
C ALA A 175 -0.58 -8.29 4.21
N GLY A 176 0.29 -9.16 3.71
CA GLY A 176 0.06 -10.60 3.72
C GLY A 176 -0.94 -11.01 2.64
N MET A 177 -2.17 -11.40 3.01
CA MET A 177 -3.25 -11.70 2.06
C MET A 177 -4.15 -10.49 1.76
N ASP A 178 -3.97 -9.38 2.48
CA ASP A 178 -4.69 -8.15 2.27
C ASP A 178 -3.99 -7.29 1.21
N LEU A 179 -4.73 -6.84 0.19
CA LEU A 179 -4.26 -5.98 -0.90
C LEU A 179 -5.04 -4.67 -0.93
N TYR A 180 -4.34 -3.56 -1.14
CA TYR A 180 -4.87 -2.21 -1.33
C TYR A 180 -4.33 -1.70 -2.66
N ILE A 181 -5.18 -1.64 -3.69
CA ILE A 181 -4.77 -1.45 -5.09
C ILE A 181 -5.32 -0.10 -5.56
N ASP A 182 -4.45 0.83 -5.98
CA ASP A 182 -4.91 2.09 -6.57
C ASP A 182 -5.54 1.82 -7.94
N LEU A 183 -6.71 2.41 -8.19
CA LEU A 183 -7.43 2.27 -9.45
C LEU A 183 -7.56 3.64 -10.13
N PRO A 184 -7.03 3.80 -11.36
CA PRO A 184 -7.24 5.02 -12.11
C PRO A 184 -8.71 5.17 -12.52
N ALA A 185 -9.13 6.40 -12.81
CA ALA A 185 -10.44 6.69 -13.38
C ALA A 185 -10.70 5.90 -14.67
N GLY A 186 -11.82 5.16 -14.73
CA GLY A 186 -12.21 4.33 -15.86
C GLY A 186 -11.71 2.88 -15.81
N ALA A 187 -11.13 2.42 -14.70
CA ALA A 187 -10.68 1.04 -14.54
C ALA A 187 -11.86 0.04 -14.59
N GLU A 188 -11.79 -0.90 -15.54
CA GLU A 188 -12.85 -1.89 -15.79
C GLU A 188 -12.49 -3.30 -15.25
N LYS A 189 -11.20 -3.61 -15.11
CA LYS A 189 -10.74 -4.92 -14.65
C LYS A 189 -9.46 -4.85 -13.80
N VAL A 190 -9.49 -5.55 -12.67
CA VAL A 190 -8.29 -5.94 -11.90
C VAL A 190 -8.08 -7.45 -12.03
N GLU A 191 -6.86 -7.90 -12.22
CA GLU A 191 -6.49 -9.32 -12.29
C GLU A 191 -5.32 -9.57 -11.32
N ILE A 192 -5.60 -10.30 -10.25
CA ILE A 192 -4.66 -10.62 -9.17
C ILE A 192 -4.14 -12.03 -9.42
N ILE A 193 -2.87 -12.14 -9.76
CA ILE A 193 -2.23 -13.39 -10.19
C ILE A 193 -1.35 -13.94 -9.05
N GLY A 194 -1.61 -15.19 -8.67
CA GLY A 194 -0.83 -15.94 -7.68
C GLY A 194 -0.11 -17.14 -8.28
N SER A 195 0.30 -18.08 -7.43
CA SER A 195 0.86 -19.37 -7.87
C SER A 195 -0.25 -20.39 -8.18
N TYR A 196 -1.36 -20.35 -7.44
CA TYR A 196 -2.44 -21.34 -7.55
C TYR A 196 -3.84 -20.77 -7.27
N VAL A 197 -4.87 -21.46 -7.77
CA VAL A 197 -6.27 -21.29 -7.33
C VAL A 197 -6.95 -22.63 -7.04
N ILE A 198 -7.96 -22.60 -6.18
CA ILE A 198 -8.73 -23.75 -5.69
C ILE A 198 -10.22 -23.48 -5.96
N LEU A 199 -10.96 -24.51 -6.39
CA LEU A 199 -12.38 -24.50 -6.77
C LEU A 199 -13.12 -25.67 -6.12
#